data_AF-X1UNC8-F1
#
_entry.id   AF-X1UNC8-F1
#
_cell.length_a   1.000
_cell.length_b   1.000
_cell.length_c   1.000
_cell.angle_alpha   90.00
_cell.angle_beta   90.00
_cell.angle_gamma   90.00
#
_symmetry.space_group_name_H-M   'P 1'
#
loop_
_entity.id
_entity.type
_entity.pdbx_description
1 polymer ?
#
loop_
_entity_poly.entity_id
_entity_poly.type
_entity_poly.pdbx_seq_one_letter_code
_entity_poly.pdbx_strand_id
1 'polypeptide(L)' 'KKGFAVQIEREKFALVEILSPCPTCWRLSPLDSLKWMEEKMIPYYPLGVVKDEASLPV' A
#
# COMPACT_ATOMS: atom_id res chain seq x y z
N LYS A 1 -5.75 -5.07 7.64
CA LYS A 1 -4.82 -5.30 8.77
C LYS A 1 -4.13 -6.67 8.72
N LYS A 2 -4.71 -7.66 8.02
CA LYS A 2 -4.20 -9.02 7.86
C LYS A 2 -2.68 -9.15 7.67
N GLY A 3 -2.07 -8.44 6.71
CA GLY A 3 -0.63 -8.54 6.46
C GLY A 3 0.25 -8.29 7.70
N PHE A 4 -0.09 -7.28 8.51
CA PHE A 4 0.63 -7.00 9.76
C PHE A 4 0.38 -8.08 10.82
N ALA A 5 -0.86 -8.57 10.94
CA ALA A 5 -1.22 -9.60 11.92
C ALA A 5 -0.48 -10.93 11.65
N VAL A 6 -0.43 -11.36 10.38
CA VAL A 6 0.29 -12.56 9.93
C VAL A 6 1.76 -12.54 10.34
N GLN A 7 2.42 -11.38 10.21
CA GLN A 7 3.81 -11.21 10.65
C GLN A 7 3.95 -11.19 12.18
N ILE A 8 3.07 -10.48 12.90
CA ILE A 8 3.10 -10.37 14.37
C ILE A 8 2.91 -11.74 15.02
N GLU A 9 1.97 -12.53 14.50
CA GLU A 9 1.64 -13.87 15.00
C GLU A 9 2.63 -14.94 14.55
N ARG A 10 3.64 -14.57 13.75
CA ARG A 10 4.67 -15.46 13.20
C ARG A 10 4.10 -16.64 12.41
N GLU A 11 2.92 -16.48 11.81
CA GLU A 11 2.27 -17.53 11.03
C GLU A 11 3.00 -17.73 9.69
N LYS A 12 3.18 -16.64 8.94
CA LYS A 12 3.79 -16.62 7.61
C LYS A 12 4.54 -15.32 7.35
N PHE A 13 5.25 -15.27 6.23
CA PHE A 13 5.80 -14.03 5.70
C PHE A 13 4.70 -13.20 5.03
N ALA A 14 4.69 -11.91 5.31
CA ALA A 14 3.83 -10.94 4.63
C ALA A 14 4.69 -9.80 4.09
N LEU A 15 4.36 -9.34 2.88
CA LEU A 15 4.93 -8.15 2.26
C LEU A 15 3.81 -7.14 2.04
N VAL A 16 4.03 -5.90 2.48
CA VAL A 16 3.08 -4.80 2.32
C VAL A 16 3.75 -3.71 1.49
N GLU A 17 3.22 -3.48 0.29
CA GLU A 17 3.64 -2.37 -0.57
C GLU A 17 2.81 -1.13 -0.23
N ILE A 18 3.46 0.02 -0.12
CA ILE A 18 2.82 1.29 0.25
C ILE A 18 3.14 2.32 -0.82
N LEU A 19 2.10 2.90 -1.42
CA LEU A 19 2.26 4.11 -2.22
C LEU A 19 2.41 5.31 -1.27
N SER A 20 3.61 5.90 -1.27
CA SER A 20 3.95 7.05 -0.45
C SER A 20 4.32 8.23 -1.36
N PRO A 21 3.44 9.23 -1.50
CA PRO A 21 3.75 10.39 -2.32
C PRO A 21 4.78 11.25 -1.59
N CYS A 22 5.82 11.69 -2.30
CA CYS A 22 6.77 12.67 -1.80
C CYS A 22 6.47 14.04 -2.43
N PRO A 23 5.76 14.96 -1.72
CA PRO A 23 5.32 16.23 -2.30
C PRO A 23 6.49 17.08 -2.81
N THR A 24 7.62 17.03 -2.11
CA THR A 24 8.85 17.74 -2.46
C THR A 24 9.40 17.30 -3.82
N CYS A 25 9.48 15.99 -4.08
CA CYS A 25 10.02 15.47 -5.33
C CYS A 25 9.11 15.81 -6.53
N TRP A 26 7.80 15.80 -6.33
CA TRP A 26 6.82 16.13 -7.37
C TRP A 26 6.55 17.63 -7.50
N ARG A 27 7.12 18.46 -6.61
CA ARG A 27 6.90 19.90 -6.52
C ARG A 27 5.41 20.26 -6.41
N LEU A 28 4.66 19.44 -5.67
CA LEU A 28 3.24 19.62 -5.40
C LEU A 28 3.01 19.98 -3.94
N SER A 29 1.90 20.64 -3.64
CA SER A 29 1.45 20.76 -2.26
C SER A 29 1.11 19.37 -1.70
N PRO A 30 1.14 19.15 -0.36
CA PRO A 30 0.78 17.86 0.22
C PRO A 30 -0.64 17.36 -0.15
N LEU A 31 -1.58 18.27 -0.39
CA LEU A 31 -2.94 17.89 -0.81
C LEU A 31 -3.00 17.54 -2.30
N ASP A 32 -2.28 18.28 -3.14
CA ASP A 32 -2.26 18.02 -4.58
C ASP A 32 -1.46 16.76 -4.92
N SER A 33 -0.44 16.42 -4.13
CA SER A 33 0.30 15.17 -4.31
C SER A 33 -0.55 13.93 -4.03
N LEU A 34 -1.50 14.02 -3.07
CA LEU A 34 -2.46 12.95 -2.81
C LEU A 34 -3.42 12.76 -3.99
N LYS A 35 -3.99 13.86 -4.50
CA LYS A 35 -4.86 13.82 -5.70
C LYS A 35 -4.12 13.26 -6.92
N TRP A 36 -2.89 13.72 -7.14
CA TRP A 36 -2.07 13.24 -8.25
C TRP A 36 -1.78 11.73 -8.11
N MET A 37 -1.52 11.24 -6.90
CA MET A 37 -1.35 9.82 -6.64
C MET A 37 -2.63 9.03 -6.96
N GLU A 38 -3.80 9.51 -6.54
CA GLU A 38 -5.08 8.88 -6.84
C GLU A 38 -5.36 8.80 -8.35
N GLU A 39 -5.10 9.88 -9.09
CA GLU A 39 -5.41 9.99 -10.51
C GLU A 39 -4.38 9.30 -11.43
N LYS A 40 -3.10 9.25 -11.02
CA LYS A 40 -1.99 8.80 -11.89
C LYS A 40 -1.30 7.55 -11.39
N MET A 41 -1.07 7.44 -10.09
CA MET A 41 -0.28 6.34 -9.52
C MET A 41 -1.12 5.11 -9.21
N ILE A 42 -2.32 5.25 -8.64
CA ILE A 42 -3.20 4.11 -8.33
C ILE A 42 -3.56 3.31 -9.61
N PRO A 43 -3.89 3.92 -10.76
CA PRO A 43 -4.16 3.16 -11.98
C PRO A 43 -2.94 2.41 -12.51
N TYR A 44 -1.74 2.94 -12.28
CA TYR A 44 -0.49 2.33 -12.73
C TYR A 44 0.03 1.26 -11.76
N TYR A 45 -0.14 1.48 -10.45
CA TYR A 45 0.18 0.57 -9.36
C TYR A 45 -1.12 0.19 -8.62
N PRO A 46 -1.88 -0.79 -9.13
CA PRO A 46 -3.19 -1.13 -8.58
C PRO A 46 -3.05 -1.61 -7.14
N LEU A 47 -3.85 -1.00 -6.27
CA LEU A 47 -3.92 -1.39 -4.86
C LEU A 47 -4.72 -2.69 -4.72
N GLY A 48 -4.24 -3.60 -3.89
CA GLY A 48 -4.95 -4.83 -3.61
C GLY A 48 -4.07 -5.92 -3.04
N VAL A 49 -4.66 -7.10 -2.92
CA VAL A 49 -3.98 -8.31 -2.49
C VAL A 49 -3.49 -9.05 -3.73
N VAL A 50 -2.17 -9.10 -3.92
CA VAL A 50 -1.54 -9.86 -5.02
C VAL A 50 -1.56 -11.36 -4.74
N LYS A 51 -1.33 -11.76 -3.49
CA LYS A 51 -1.33 -13.15 -3.04
C LYS A 51 -1.76 -13.24 -1.59
N ASP A 52 -2.61 -14.21 -1.28
CA ASP A 52 -3.00 -14.54 0.09
C ASP A 52 -3.16 -16.05 0.26
N GLU A 53 -2.37 -16.60 1.17
CA GLU A 53 -2.43 -18.00 1.62
C GLU A 53 -2.50 -18.08 3.15
N ALA A 54 -2.68 -16.96 3.84
CA ALA A 54 -2.72 -16.93 5.30
C ALA A 54 -4.09 -17.40 5.78
N SER A 55 -4.09 -18.21 6.83
CA SER A 55 -5.31 -18.80 7.38
C SER A 55 -6.14 -17.82 8.22
N LEU A 56 -5.52 -16.70 8.63
CA LEU A 56 -6.18 -15.63 9.36
C LEU A 56 -7.27 -14.94 8.51
N PRO A 57 -8.47 -14.69 9.08
CA PRO A 57 -9.51 -13.93 8.40
C PRO A 57 -9.09 -12.46 8.18
N VAL A 58 -9.64 -11.83 7.14
CA VAL A 58 -9.41 -10.41 6.78
C VAL A 58 -10.11 -9.47 7.74
#